data_AF-A0A0R0CI38-F1
#
_entry.id   AF-A0A0R0CI38-F1
#
_cell.length_a   1.000
_cell.length_b   1.000
_cell.length_c   1.000
_cell.angle_alpha   90.00
_cell.angle_beta   90.00
_cell.angle_gamma   90.00
#
_symmetry.space_group_name_H-M   'P 1'
#
loop_
_entity.id
_entity.type
_entity.pdbx_description
1 polymer ?
#
loop_
_entity_poly.entity_id
_entity_poly.type
_entity_poly.pdbx_seq_one_letter_code
_entity_poly.pdbx_strand_id
1 'polypeptide(L)'
;MLEFPRWKYVLILLVVLFSAFYALPNIYPQDPSVQITANRGFEIDANLTKRVETALKGAGVTAKSLDQDDKSLLVRLSSLEDQTKANDTLRPVLGEDYTLALNLASTVPSWLSDLGARPMVRGLDLQGGVHFVLQVDQKAALDKRVDAYVEDTRVTLRDNRVRYESVERRPDNSIVVTLASADEGGKARDLLAKNLSASNASGSAALVGGAGLSYSLEGKQLTIGLPESELNQIAGDAIEQNITTLRNRINQLGVAEPIIQRQGSDRIVVQLPGVQDTAEAKRMIGATATLEYRAVVDGNAYDAVSSGNVPPEARVYYRRELGPDGKPVPVLLNKRIITSGDQMVTATASTDQNGLPAVSVKLNNVGGQRMFDFTSANVGKPMAVVYIERIPQVDIVDGKEVRTTRVKEEVISVANINGVFGKDFQTTGLEKTEADELAKLLRAGSLAAPMDFVEERIVGPSLGKENVERGVTAVVYAFVFTLVFFSIYYRMFGVITGIALLLNLLIVVAVMSLFGATMTLPGFAGLALSIGLSVDANVLINERIREELRAGVPPKTAIASGYEKAGGTILDANLTGIIAGVALMAFGTGPLKGFAITMVIGILASMFTAITVSRALAVLIYGRRKKLKSVAI
;
A
#
# COMPACT_ATOMS: atom_id res chain seq x y z
N MET A 1 -2.18 22.53 -51.32
CA MET A 1 -1.64 21.17 -51.57
C MET A 1 -1.69 20.41 -50.24
N LEU A 2 -1.88 19.08 -50.23
CA LEU A 2 -1.88 18.28 -49.00
C LEU A 2 -0.49 18.37 -48.33
N GLU A 3 -0.28 19.38 -47.49
CA GLU A 3 0.96 19.60 -46.78
C GLU A 3 0.79 19.18 -45.32
N PHE A 4 1.71 18.35 -44.86
CA PHE A 4 1.79 17.92 -43.47
C PHE A 4 3.21 18.22 -42.99
N PRO A 5 3.39 19.05 -41.95
CA PRO A 5 4.71 19.47 -41.49
C PRO A 5 5.62 18.27 -41.17
N ARG A 6 6.88 18.32 -41.63
CA ARG A 6 7.85 17.23 -41.41
C ARG A 6 8.10 16.92 -39.94
N TRP A 7 8.09 17.94 -39.08
CA TRP A 7 8.25 17.77 -37.63
C TRP A 7 7.12 16.92 -37.01
N LYS A 8 5.90 16.95 -37.57
CA LYS A 8 4.79 16.10 -37.09
C LYS A 8 5.01 14.63 -37.43
N TYR A 9 5.66 14.30 -38.55
CA TYR A 9 6.05 12.91 -38.82
C TYR A 9 7.10 12.42 -37.83
N VAL A 10 8.08 13.26 -37.48
CA VAL A 10 9.08 12.95 -36.46
C VAL A 10 8.42 12.75 -35.09
N LEU A 11 7.45 13.61 -34.73
CA LEU A 11 6.66 13.46 -33.52
C LEU A 11 5.90 12.13 -33.48
N ILE A 12 5.19 11.77 -34.55
CA ILE A 12 4.48 10.48 -34.63
C ILE A 12 5.47 9.33 -34.45
N LEU A 13 6.61 9.35 -35.14
CA LEU A 13 7.60 8.28 -35.05
C LEU A 13 8.19 8.17 -33.64
N LEU A 14 8.47 9.29 -32.97
CA LEU A 14 8.93 9.32 -31.58
C LEU A 14 7.87 8.71 -30.66
N VAL A 15 6.61 9.13 -30.78
CA VAL A 15 5.49 8.58 -29.99
C VAL A 15 5.36 7.07 -30.22
N VAL A 16 5.43 6.59 -31.46
CA VAL A 16 5.34 5.14 -31.75
C VAL A 16 6.52 4.37 -31.16
N LEU A 17 7.75 4.86 -31.28
CA LEU A 17 8.92 4.21 -30.70
C LEU A 17 8.84 4.18 -29.17
N PHE A 18 8.44 5.29 -28.56
CA PHE A 18 8.23 5.38 -27.12
C PHE A 18 7.13 4.42 -26.67
N SER A 19 5.98 4.40 -27.35
CA SER A 19 4.89 3.49 -27.03
C SER A 19 5.29 2.03 -27.22
N ALA A 20 6.03 1.68 -28.27
CA ALA A 20 6.54 0.33 -28.48
C ALA A 20 7.50 -0.09 -27.34
N PHE A 21 8.37 0.81 -26.91
CA PHE A 21 9.32 0.57 -25.81
C PHE A 21 8.59 0.28 -24.49
N TYR A 22 7.64 1.13 -24.11
CA TYR A 22 6.86 0.95 -22.86
C TYR A 22 5.78 -0.13 -22.97
N ALA A 23 5.38 -0.55 -24.17
CA ALA A 23 4.49 -1.70 -24.36
C ALA A 23 5.24 -3.05 -24.31
N LEU A 24 6.53 -3.07 -24.65
CA LEU A 24 7.38 -4.27 -24.68
C LEU A 24 7.32 -5.15 -23.40
N PRO A 25 7.34 -4.60 -22.16
CA PRO A 25 7.31 -5.44 -20.96
C PRO A 25 6.06 -6.32 -20.86
N ASN A 26 4.94 -5.95 -21.50
CA ASN A 26 3.70 -6.73 -21.47
C ASN A 26 3.75 -8.02 -22.30
N ILE A 27 4.75 -8.17 -23.16
CA ILE A 27 4.95 -9.38 -23.98
C ILE A 27 5.59 -10.50 -23.15
N TYR A 28 6.30 -10.15 -22.07
CA TYR A 28 6.97 -11.10 -21.19
C TYR A 28 5.96 -11.72 -20.21
N PRO A 29 5.69 -13.03 -20.29
CA PRO A 29 4.75 -13.68 -19.39
C PRO A 29 5.33 -13.76 -17.97
N GLN A 30 4.50 -13.53 -16.95
CA GLN A 30 4.92 -13.71 -15.56
C GLN A 30 5.03 -15.21 -15.25
N ASP A 31 6.09 -15.62 -14.55
CA ASP A 31 6.28 -16.99 -14.10
C ASP A 31 5.52 -17.20 -12.77
N PRO A 32 4.64 -18.21 -12.65
CA PRO A 32 4.15 -18.68 -11.36
C PRO A 32 5.32 -18.98 -10.43
N SER A 33 5.26 -18.48 -9.21
CA SER A 33 6.38 -18.61 -8.27
C SER A 33 5.92 -18.78 -6.83
N VAL A 34 6.69 -19.53 -6.05
CA VAL A 34 6.53 -19.60 -4.60
C VAL A 34 7.69 -18.83 -4.00
N GLN A 35 7.40 -17.71 -3.36
CA GLN A 35 8.37 -16.93 -2.63
C GLN A 35 8.38 -17.40 -1.19
N ILE A 36 9.54 -17.87 -0.74
CA ILE A 36 9.77 -18.34 0.61
C ILE A 36 10.55 -17.23 1.33
N THR A 37 9.90 -16.58 2.27
CA THR A 37 10.53 -15.54 3.10
C THR A 37 10.79 -16.14 4.47
N ALA A 38 12.01 -16.00 4.98
CA ALA A 38 12.31 -16.46 6.32
C ALA A 38 11.55 -15.63 7.36
N ASN A 39 10.87 -16.31 8.30
CA ASN A 39 10.34 -15.62 9.47
C ASN A 39 11.48 -15.33 10.45
N ARG A 40 11.24 -14.37 11.34
CA ARG A 40 12.27 -13.72 12.16
C ARG A 40 13.20 -14.73 12.86
N GLY A 41 14.47 -14.79 12.44
CA GLY A 41 15.54 -15.57 13.11
C GLY A 41 16.03 -16.76 12.32
N PHE A 42 15.36 -17.04 11.20
CA PHE A 42 15.82 -18.00 10.23
C PHE A 42 16.49 -17.26 9.07
N GLU A 43 17.57 -17.86 8.58
CA GLU A 43 18.22 -17.38 7.37
C GLU A 43 17.81 -18.27 6.19
N ILE A 44 17.99 -17.71 5.00
CA ILE A 44 17.87 -18.45 3.75
C ILE A 44 19.27 -18.93 3.42
N ASP A 45 19.57 -20.16 3.85
CA ASP A 45 20.86 -20.80 3.66
C ASP A 45 20.81 -21.83 2.52
N ALA A 46 21.98 -22.27 2.08
CA ALA A 46 22.09 -23.29 1.03
C ALA A 46 21.44 -24.64 1.46
N ASN A 47 21.26 -24.86 2.76
CA ASN A 47 20.58 -26.04 3.29
C ASN A 47 19.06 -25.96 3.07
N LEU A 48 18.45 -24.80 3.31
CA LEU A 48 17.05 -24.53 2.98
C LEU A 48 16.79 -24.76 1.49
N THR A 49 17.65 -24.22 0.62
CA THR A 49 17.52 -24.41 -0.83
C THR A 49 17.54 -25.89 -1.22
N LYS A 50 18.42 -26.70 -0.62
CA LYS A 50 18.45 -28.16 -0.82
C LYS A 50 17.21 -28.86 -0.26
N ARG A 51 16.71 -28.46 0.92
CA ARG A 51 15.48 -29.00 1.52
C ARG A 51 14.28 -28.74 0.61
N VAL A 52 14.15 -27.51 0.12
CA VAL A 52 13.09 -27.09 -0.81
C VAL A 52 13.19 -27.88 -2.11
N GLU A 53 14.39 -27.98 -2.70
CA GLU A 53 14.61 -28.75 -3.94
C GLU A 53 14.24 -30.24 -3.76
N THR A 54 14.61 -30.84 -2.64
CA THR A 54 14.31 -32.24 -2.33
C THR A 54 12.81 -32.46 -2.15
N ALA A 55 12.14 -31.56 -1.44
CA ALA A 55 10.69 -31.62 -1.25
C ALA A 55 9.93 -31.49 -2.58
N LEU A 56 10.34 -30.55 -3.45
CA LEU A 56 9.74 -30.35 -4.77
C LEU A 56 9.93 -31.56 -5.68
N LYS A 57 11.14 -32.13 -5.72
CA LYS A 57 11.43 -33.36 -6.48
C LYS A 57 10.59 -34.54 -5.98
N GLY A 58 10.40 -34.67 -4.67
CA GLY A 58 9.55 -35.70 -4.07
C GLY A 58 8.08 -35.60 -4.47
N ALA A 59 7.58 -34.38 -4.71
CA ALA A 59 6.21 -34.12 -5.18
C ALA A 59 6.05 -34.14 -6.72
N GLY A 60 7.12 -34.42 -7.47
CA GLY A 60 7.10 -34.41 -8.93
C GLY A 60 7.02 -33.02 -9.56
N VAL A 61 7.35 -31.96 -8.80
CA VAL A 61 7.33 -30.58 -9.27
C VAL A 61 8.74 -30.15 -9.68
N THR A 62 8.93 -29.84 -10.98
CA THR A 62 10.20 -29.30 -11.49
C THR A 62 10.22 -27.77 -11.42
N ALA A 63 11.11 -27.23 -10.61
CA ALA A 63 11.40 -25.79 -10.58
C ALA A 63 12.13 -25.35 -11.85
N LYS A 64 11.69 -24.25 -12.46
CA LYS A 64 12.33 -23.59 -13.62
C LYS A 64 13.64 -22.90 -13.19
N SER A 65 13.61 -22.20 -12.06
CA SER A 65 14.78 -21.65 -11.39
C SER A 65 14.53 -21.51 -9.89
N LEU A 66 15.60 -21.49 -9.13
CA LEU A 66 15.64 -21.19 -7.70
C LEU A 66 16.52 -19.96 -7.55
N ASP A 67 15.88 -18.79 -7.44
CA ASP A 67 16.58 -17.53 -7.32
C ASP A 67 16.63 -17.18 -5.83
N GLN A 68 17.83 -17.21 -5.26
CA GLN A 68 18.06 -16.82 -3.87
C GLN A 68 18.40 -15.33 -3.81
N ASP A 69 17.61 -14.59 -3.04
CA ASP A 69 17.91 -13.23 -2.60
C ASP A 69 18.27 -13.25 -1.11
N ASP A 70 18.84 -12.17 -0.58
CA ASP A 70 19.32 -12.07 0.82
C ASP A 70 18.20 -12.35 1.85
N LYS A 71 16.94 -12.16 1.47
CA LYS A 71 15.76 -12.26 2.35
C LYS A 71 14.66 -13.19 1.88
N SER A 72 14.71 -13.64 0.63
CA SER A 72 13.70 -14.55 0.09
C SER A 72 14.29 -15.54 -0.91
N LEU A 73 13.77 -16.76 -0.91
CA LEU A 73 14.06 -17.78 -1.92
C LEU A 73 12.87 -17.85 -2.86
N LEU A 74 13.06 -17.49 -4.12
CA LEU A 74 12.02 -17.47 -5.13
C LEU A 74 12.12 -18.72 -6.00
N VAL A 75 11.13 -19.60 -5.85
CA VAL A 75 10.97 -20.81 -6.66
C VAL A 75 10.13 -20.46 -7.88
N ARG A 76 10.72 -20.39 -9.08
CA ARG A 76 9.95 -20.22 -10.33
C ARG A 76 9.45 -21.55 -10.84
N LEU A 77 8.21 -21.58 -11.30
CA LEU A 77 7.49 -22.77 -11.73
C LEU A 77 6.89 -22.58 -13.13
N SER A 78 6.60 -23.69 -13.80
CA SER A 78 6.09 -23.67 -15.18
C SER A 78 4.58 -23.42 -15.26
N SER A 79 3.83 -23.71 -14.20
CA SER A 79 2.37 -23.59 -14.20
C SER A 79 1.82 -23.17 -12.84
N LEU A 80 0.59 -22.62 -12.84
CA LEU A 80 -0.15 -22.30 -11.60
C LEU A 80 -0.51 -23.58 -10.81
N GLU A 81 -0.68 -24.72 -11.49
CA GLU A 81 -0.98 -25.99 -10.82
C GLU A 81 0.26 -26.50 -10.06
N ASP A 82 1.43 -26.40 -10.70
CA ASP A 82 2.71 -26.70 -10.05
C ASP A 82 2.99 -25.75 -8.88
N GLN A 83 2.57 -24.49 -8.99
CA GLN A 83 2.65 -23.50 -7.91
C GLN A 83 1.81 -23.90 -6.70
N THR A 84 0.55 -24.30 -6.90
CA THR A 84 -0.29 -24.78 -5.79
C THR A 84 0.29 -26.06 -5.18
N LYS A 85 0.70 -27.02 -6.00
CA LYS A 85 1.34 -28.27 -5.54
C LYS A 85 2.63 -28.02 -4.76
N ALA A 86 3.47 -27.11 -5.24
CA ALA A 86 4.70 -26.71 -4.57
C ALA A 86 4.39 -26.12 -3.19
N ASN A 87 3.40 -25.22 -3.09
CA ASN A 87 3.01 -24.61 -1.83
C ASN A 87 2.46 -25.64 -0.84
N ASP A 88 1.55 -26.51 -1.28
CA ASP A 88 0.94 -27.55 -0.43
C ASP A 88 1.98 -28.54 0.09
N THR A 89 3.04 -28.80 -0.69
CA THR A 89 4.15 -29.68 -0.30
C THR A 89 5.12 -28.98 0.64
N LEU A 90 5.49 -27.73 0.36
CA LEU A 90 6.53 -27.00 1.10
C LEU A 90 6.02 -26.50 2.45
N ARG A 91 4.74 -26.15 2.56
CA ARG A 91 4.13 -25.63 3.78
C ARG A 91 4.31 -26.53 5.01
N PRO A 92 3.95 -27.84 4.97
CA PRO A 92 4.18 -28.73 6.13
C PRO A 92 5.67 -28.99 6.40
N VAL A 93 6.54 -28.89 5.40
CA VAL A 93 7.99 -29.14 5.53
C VAL A 93 8.73 -27.96 6.17
N LEU A 94 8.26 -26.74 5.90
CA LEU A 94 8.88 -25.50 6.37
C LEU A 94 8.25 -24.98 7.67
N GLY A 95 7.03 -25.40 8.02
CA GLY A 95 6.39 -25.06 9.28
C GLY A 95 6.07 -23.56 9.42
N GLU A 96 6.04 -23.05 10.65
CA GLU A 96 5.82 -21.62 10.94
C GLU A 96 7.10 -20.77 10.81
N ASP A 97 8.26 -21.40 10.56
CA ASP A 97 9.56 -20.76 10.50
C ASP A 97 9.79 -19.98 9.19
N TYR A 98 9.01 -20.29 8.14
CA TYR A 98 9.07 -19.62 6.85
C TYR A 98 7.66 -19.27 6.37
N THR A 99 7.51 -18.07 5.80
CA THR A 99 6.28 -17.64 5.14
C THR A 99 6.36 -17.98 3.66
N LEU A 100 5.36 -18.71 3.15
CA LEU A 100 5.25 -19.04 1.74
C LEU A 100 4.21 -18.12 1.10
N ALA A 101 4.65 -17.27 0.19
CA ALA A 101 3.80 -16.41 -0.60
C ALA A 101 3.73 -16.91 -2.04
N LEU A 102 2.52 -17.14 -2.54
CA LEU A 102 2.29 -17.43 -3.95
C LEU A 102 2.32 -16.11 -4.72
N ASN A 103 3.24 -16.00 -5.69
CA ASN A 103 3.49 -14.78 -6.43
C ASN A 103 3.63 -15.05 -7.94
N LEU A 104 3.47 -14.02 -8.76
CA LEU A 104 3.75 -14.03 -10.19
C LEU A 104 5.02 -13.22 -10.44
N ALA A 105 6.15 -13.90 -10.58
CA ALA A 105 7.44 -13.25 -10.78
C ALA A 105 7.51 -12.63 -12.19
N SER A 106 7.94 -11.37 -12.25
CA SER A 106 8.21 -10.70 -13.53
C SER A 106 9.39 -11.35 -14.23
N THR A 107 9.25 -11.65 -15.53
CA THR A 107 10.33 -12.12 -16.40
C THR A 107 10.91 -10.99 -17.26
N VAL A 108 10.49 -9.75 -16.99
CA VAL A 108 10.98 -8.57 -17.69
C VAL A 108 12.48 -8.40 -17.40
N PRO A 109 13.33 -8.23 -18.43
CA PRO A 109 14.76 -8.00 -18.24
C PRO A 109 15.06 -6.78 -17.36
N SER A 110 16.07 -6.87 -16.50
CA SER A 110 16.45 -5.82 -15.55
C SER A 110 16.72 -4.46 -16.23
N TRP A 111 17.40 -4.46 -17.37
CA TRP A 111 17.68 -3.25 -18.13
C TRP A 111 16.41 -2.48 -18.57
N LEU A 112 15.29 -3.18 -18.72
CA LEU A 112 14.02 -2.61 -19.14
C LEU A 112 13.25 -2.07 -17.93
N SER A 113 13.27 -2.79 -16.80
CA SER A 113 12.68 -2.31 -15.54
C SER A 113 13.40 -1.11 -14.95
N ASP A 114 14.73 -1.03 -15.10
CA ASP A 114 15.56 0.08 -14.58
C ASP A 114 15.27 1.40 -15.31
N LEU A 115 14.84 1.32 -16.57
CA LEU A 115 14.39 2.46 -17.37
C LEU A 115 12.91 2.83 -17.10
N GLY A 116 12.28 2.23 -16.10
CA GLY A 116 10.90 2.50 -15.71
C GLY A 116 9.84 1.82 -16.58
N ALA A 117 10.23 0.94 -17.51
CA ALA A 117 9.29 0.18 -18.30
C ALA A 117 8.86 -1.08 -17.52
N ARG A 118 7.70 -1.01 -16.87
CA ARG A 118 7.13 -2.11 -16.09
C ARG A 118 5.93 -2.72 -16.79
N PRO A 119 5.63 -4.01 -16.61
CA PRO A 119 4.41 -4.59 -17.16
C PRO A 119 3.20 -3.89 -16.53
N MET A 120 2.09 -3.86 -17.26
CA MET A 120 0.85 -3.29 -16.77
C MET A 120 0.36 -4.08 -15.55
N VAL A 121 0.07 -3.35 -14.47
CA VAL A 121 -0.45 -3.91 -13.23
C VAL A 121 -1.81 -4.54 -13.49
N ARG A 122 -2.02 -5.78 -13.07
CA ARG A 122 -3.31 -6.45 -13.19
C ARG A 122 -4.02 -6.40 -11.84
N GLY A 123 -5.30 -6.09 -11.85
CA GLY A 123 -6.13 -6.02 -10.67
C GLY A 123 -6.50 -7.40 -10.13
N LEU A 124 -7.11 -7.38 -8.95
CA LEU A 124 -7.60 -8.56 -8.24
C LEU A 124 -8.46 -9.49 -9.12
N ASP A 125 -9.34 -8.93 -9.95
CA ASP A 125 -10.24 -9.71 -10.82
C ASP A 125 -9.51 -10.51 -11.92
N LEU A 126 -8.25 -10.16 -12.20
CA LEU A 126 -7.43 -10.73 -13.26
C LEU A 126 -6.27 -11.60 -12.74
N GLN A 127 -5.72 -11.28 -11.56
CA GLN A 127 -4.66 -12.07 -10.92
C GLN A 127 -5.19 -13.04 -9.86
N GLY A 128 -6.43 -12.88 -9.41
CA GLY A 128 -6.90 -13.46 -8.15
C GLY A 128 -6.29 -12.72 -6.96
N GLY A 129 -6.75 -13.06 -5.75
CA GLY A 129 -6.27 -12.44 -4.51
C GLY A 129 -7.37 -12.27 -3.46
N VAL A 130 -7.14 -11.33 -2.54
CA VAL A 130 -8.11 -10.95 -1.49
C VAL A 130 -8.44 -9.46 -1.50
N HIS A 131 -9.69 -9.16 -1.17
CA HIS A 131 -10.21 -7.83 -0.91
C HIS A 131 -10.78 -7.79 0.51
N PHE A 132 -10.26 -6.90 1.34
CA PHE A 132 -10.74 -6.66 2.70
C PHE A 132 -11.24 -5.22 2.84
N VAL A 133 -12.36 -5.07 3.54
CA VAL A 133 -12.79 -3.78 4.08
C VAL A 133 -12.65 -3.83 5.58
N LEU A 134 -11.73 -3.03 6.11
CA LEU A 134 -11.48 -2.90 7.53
C LEU A 134 -12.17 -1.64 8.05
N GLN A 135 -12.82 -1.72 9.21
CA GLN A 135 -13.38 -0.57 9.92
C GLN A 135 -12.49 -0.24 11.11
N VAL A 136 -12.06 1.02 11.20
CA VAL A 136 -11.24 1.53 12.30
C VAL A 136 -12.14 1.90 13.46
N ASP A 137 -11.80 1.43 14.66
CA ASP A 137 -12.50 1.84 15.89
C ASP A 137 -12.13 3.28 16.25
N GLN A 138 -12.91 4.24 15.74
CA GLN A 138 -12.72 5.66 16.01
C GLN A 138 -12.87 6.01 17.50
N LYS A 139 -13.70 5.26 18.23
CA LYS A 139 -13.92 5.48 19.65
C LYS A 139 -12.67 5.11 20.43
N ALA A 140 -12.07 3.96 20.15
CA ALA A 140 -10.80 3.56 20.76
C ALA A 140 -9.66 4.55 20.43
N ALA A 141 -9.62 5.07 19.20
CA ALA A 141 -8.65 6.09 18.80
C ALA A 141 -8.81 7.37 19.64
N LEU A 142 -10.05 7.82 19.78
CA LEU A 142 -10.41 9.01 20.54
C LEU A 142 -10.12 8.83 22.02
N ASP A 143 -10.56 7.72 22.61
CA ASP A 143 -10.33 7.39 24.01
C ASP A 143 -8.84 7.45 24.35
N LYS A 144 -8.02 6.78 23.52
CA LYS A 144 -6.56 6.77 23.67
C LYS A 144 -5.95 8.18 23.57
N ARG A 145 -6.45 9.02 22.66
CA ARG A 145 -5.95 10.40 22.49
C ARG A 145 -6.34 11.30 23.65
N VAL A 146 -7.58 11.22 24.13
CA VAL A 146 -8.05 12.01 25.27
C VAL A 146 -7.30 11.61 26.54
N ASP A 147 -7.09 10.31 26.76
CA ASP A 147 -6.31 9.81 27.90
C ASP A 147 -4.85 10.32 27.83
N ALA A 148 -4.26 10.39 26.63
CA ALA A 148 -2.94 11.01 26.45
C ALA A 148 -2.95 12.51 26.81
N TYR A 149 -3.97 13.27 26.43
CA TYR A 149 -4.11 14.69 26.81
C TYR A 149 -4.29 14.89 28.32
N VAL A 150 -5.03 13.99 29.00
CA VAL A 150 -5.18 14.00 30.47
C VAL A 150 -3.82 13.85 31.14
N GLU A 151 -3.02 12.88 30.70
CA GLU A 151 -1.69 12.63 31.26
C GLU A 151 -0.69 13.75 30.91
N ASP A 152 -0.70 14.26 29.68
CA ASP A 152 0.14 15.39 29.27
C ASP A 152 -0.18 16.65 30.09
N THR A 153 -1.46 16.87 30.40
CA THR A 153 -1.92 17.94 31.29
C THR A 153 -1.32 17.76 32.69
N ARG A 154 -1.40 16.54 33.25
CA ARG A 154 -0.85 16.22 34.58
C ARG A 154 0.65 16.46 34.65
N VAL A 155 1.40 16.00 33.64
CA VAL A 155 2.86 16.18 33.57
C VAL A 155 3.21 17.66 33.43
N THR A 156 2.54 18.38 32.53
CA THR A 156 2.80 19.81 32.30
C THR A 156 2.60 20.63 33.58
N LEU A 157 1.53 20.37 34.33
CA LEU A 157 1.25 21.07 35.58
C LEU A 157 2.31 20.76 36.65
N ARG A 158 2.69 19.48 36.79
CA ARG A 158 3.71 19.05 37.76
C ARG A 158 5.09 19.64 37.45
N ASP A 159 5.54 19.56 36.21
CA ASP A 159 6.87 20.03 35.80
C ASP A 159 7.02 21.54 35.97
N ASN A 160 5.92 22.28 35.79
CA ASN A 160 5.88 23.74 35.99
C ASN A 160 5.47 24.16 37.42
N ARG A 161 5.41 23.20 38.34
CA ARG A 161 5.08 23.39 39.77
C ARG A 161 3.75 24.10 40.01
N VAL A 162 2.74 23.82 39.18
CA VAL A 162 1.36 24.26 39.38
C VAL A 162 0.66 23.23 40.26
N ARG A 163 0.04 23.67 41.36
CA ARG A 163 -0.61 22.79 42.33
C ARG A 163 -2.03 22.47 41.86
N TYR A 164 -2.31 21.19 41.65
CA TYR A 164 -3.63 20.68 41.27
C TYR A 164 -4.09 19.58 42.23
N GLU A 165 -5.41 19.46 42.39
CA GLU A 165 -6.09 18.44 43.19
C GLU A 165 -6.40 17.21 42.34
N SER A 166 -6.98 17.40 41.14
CA SER A 166 -7.27 16.30 40.20
C SER A 166 -7.23 16.76 38.75
N VAL A 167 -7.02 15.79 37.85
CA VAL A 167 -7.19 15.93 36.39
C VAL A 167 -8.03 14.75 35.95
N GLU A 168 -9.25 15.02 35.50
CA GLU A 168 -10.26 14.00 35.21
C GLU A 168 -10.85 14.20 33.83
N ARG A 169 -11.16 13.09 33.16
CA ARG A 169 -11.88 13.07 31.89
C ARG A 169 -13.38 12.99 32.17
N ARG A 170 -14.17 13.88 31.55
CA ARG A 170 -15.64 13.81 31.58
C ARG A 170 -16.19 12.94 30.43
N PRO A 171 -17.45 12.48 30.54
CA PRO A 171 -18.10 11.66 29.50
C PRO A 171 -18.25 12.35 28.14
N ASP A 172 -18.22 13.68 28.11
CA ASP A 172 -18.27 14.51 26.88
C ASP A 172 -16.88 14.70 26.22
N ASN A 173 -15.88 13.95 26.68
CA ASN A 173 -14.47 14.05 26.29
C ASN A 173 -13.77 15.36 26.68
N SER A 174 -14.39 16.21 27.49
CA SER A 174 -13.70 17.34 28.10
C SER A 174 -12.79 16.89 29.24
N ILE A 175 -11.69 17.64 29.45
CA ILE A 175 -10.74 17.39 30.52
C ILE A 175 -10.91 18.48 31.57
N VAL A 176 -11.14 18.08 32.82
CA VAL A 176 -11.33 19.00 33.94
C VAL A 176 -10.14 18.92 34.86
N VAL A 177 -9.49 20.05 35.04
CA VAL A 177 -8.39 20.24 35.99
C VAL A 177 -8.94 21.00 37.19
N THR A 178 -8.89 20.39 38.36
CA THR A 178 -9.21 21.06 39.63
C THR A 178 -7.90 21.57 40.24
N LEU A 179 -7.73 22.89 40.28
CA LEU A 179 -6.54 23.55 40.81
C LEU A 179 -6.65 23.75 42.33
N ALA A 180 -5.52 23.71 43.03
CA ALA A 180 -5.49 23.91 44.49
C ALA A 180 -5.87 25.35 44.87
N SER A 181 -5.50 26.34 44.04
CA SER A 181 -5.88 27.75 44.18
C SER A 181 -6.39 28.32 42.85
N ALA A 182 -7.36 29.23 42.93
CA ALA A 182 -7.89 29.94 41.77
C ALA A 182 -6.85 30.90 41.15
N ASP A 183 -5.89 31.38 41.94
CA ASP A 183 -4.84 32.31 41.49
C ASP A 183 -3.88 31.67 40.46
N GLU A 184 -3.76 30.34 40.47
CA GLU A 184 -2.91 29.61 39.52
C GLU A 184 -3.59 29.33 38.18
N GLY A 185 -4.89 29.64 38.05
CA GLY A 185 -5.71 29.31 36.87
C GLY A 185 -5.22 29.93 35.57
N GLY A 186 -4.84 31.22 35.58
CA GLY A 186 -4.32 31.90 34.40
C GLY A 186 -2.99 31.29 33.92
N LYS A 187 -2.07 31.04 34.86
CA LYS A 187 -0.77 30.42 34.58
C LYS A 187 -0.93 28.99 34.05
N ALA A 188 -1.82 28.20 34.65
CA ALA A 188 -2.13 26.84 34.20
C ALA A 188 -2.66 26.84 32.75
N ARG A 189 -3.63 27.71 32.46
CA ARG A 189 -4.21 27.86 31.13
C ARG A 189 -3.17 28.20 30.07
N ASP A 190 -2.31 29.18 30.33
CA ASP A 190 -1.30 29.62 29.36
C ASP A 190 -0.24 28.53 29.09
N LEU A 191 0.20 27.82 30.14
CA LEU A 191 1.14 26.71 30.01
C LEU A 191 0.55 25.54 29.23
N LEU A 192 -0.71 25.21 29.48
CA LEU A 192 -1.40 24.13 28.80
C LEU A 192 -1.70 24.49 27.35
N ALA A 193 -2.19 25.70 27.08
CA ALA A 193 -2.37 26.20 25.72
C ALA A 193 -1.07 26.15 24.91
N LYS A 194 0.07 26.51 25.52
CA LYS A 194 1.37 26.46 24.83
C LYS A 194 1.87 25.03 24.58
N ASN A 195 1.78 24.14 25.58
CA ASN A 195 2.36 22.80 25.48
C ASN A 195 1.47 21.81 24.71
N LEU A 196 0.14 21.86 24.89
CA LEU A 196 -0.79 20.99 24.17
C LEU A 196 -1.01 21.42 22.71
N SER A 197 -0.91 22.72 22.40
CA SER A 197 -0.92 23.16 20.99
C SER A 197 0.37 22.78 20.27
N ALA A 198 1.50 22.73 20.98
CA ALA A 198 2.80 22.35 20.43
C ALA A 198 2.96 20.84 20.22
N SER A 199 2.35 19.99 21.05
CA SER A 199 2.35 18.53 20.85
C SER A 199 1.57 18.11 19.60
N ASN A 200 0.58 18.91 19.17
CA ASN A 200 -0.18 18.71 17.94
C ASN A 200 0.55 19.15 16.66
N ALA A 201 1.69 19.84 16.76
CA ALA A 201 2.42 20.34 15.58
C ALA A 201 3.31 19.29 14.88
N SER A 202 3.26 18.02 15.28
CA SER A 202 4.14 16.96 14.73
C SER A 202 3.61 16.32 13.44
N GLY A 203 2.49 16.78 12.87
CA GLY A 203 1.95 16.31 11.60
C GLY A 203 1.27 17.44 10.82
N SER A 204 1.86 17.80 9.67
CA SER A 204 1.36 18.72 8.63
C SER A 204 0.86 20.10 9.07
N ALA A 205 1.67 21.11 8.74
CA ALA A 205 1.32 22.51 8.45
C ALA A 205 0.21 23.16 9.28
N ALA A 206 0.64 23.99 10.24
CA ALA A 206 -0.13 25.12 10.77
C ALA A 206 -0.53 26.07 9.62
N LEU A 207 -1.59 25.72 8.90
CA LEU A 207 -2.32 26.59 7.99
C LEU A 207 -3.58 27.04 8.74
N VAL A 208 -3.52 28.30 9.17
CA VAL A 208 -4.62 29.27 9.29
C VAL A 208 -6.02 28.67 9.53
N GLY A 209 -6.49 28.70 10.79
CA GLY A 209 -7.93 28.77 11.11
C GLY A 209 -8.57 27.58 11.83
N GLY A 210 -7.84 26.50 12.14
CA GLY A 210 -8.37 25.42 12.98
C GLY A 210 -8.46 25.84 14.44
N ALA A 211 -9.67 25.84 15.02
CA ALA A 211 -9.85 26.05 16.45
C ALA A 211 -9.10 24.96 17.22
N GLY A 212 -8.02 25.34 17.91
CA GLY A 212 -7.35 24.46 18.86
C GLY A 212 -8.27 24.10 20.03
N LEU A 213 -7.74 23.37 21.00
CA LEU A 213 -8.44 23.04 22.25
C LEU A 213 -9.06 24.30 22.86
N SER A 214 -10.32 24.19 23.33
CA SER A 214 -10.98 25.27 24.03
C SER A 214 -10.59 25.23 25.51
N TYR A 215 -10.41 26.39 26.14
CA TYR A 215 -10.05 26.49 27.55
C TYR A 215 -11.03 27.41 28.26
N SER A 216 -11.77 26.89 29.24
CA SER A 216 -12.69 27.67 30.09
C SER A 216 -12.24 27.57 31.54
N LEU A 217 -12.08 28.72 32.22
CA LEU A 217 -11.68 28.79 33.62
C LEU A 217 -12.85 29.31 34.46
N GLU A 218 -13.33 28.49 35.39
CA GLU A 218 -14.36 28.84 36.37
C GLU A 218 -13.81 28.62 37.79
N GLY A 219 -13.32 29.71 38.39
CA GLY A 219 -12.73 29.68 39.73
C GLY A 219 -11.50 28.77 39.81
N LYS A 220 -11.65 27.62 40.49
CA LYS A 220 -10.59 26.59 40.62
C LYS A 220 -10.62 25.54 39.50
N GLN A 221 -11.67 25.49 38.69
CA GLN A 221 -11.81 24.48 37.64
C GLN A 221 -11.41 25.04 36.28
N LEU A 222 -10.45 24.41 35.64
CA LEU A 222 -10.08 24.66 34.25
C LEU A 222 -10.61 23.49 33.40
N THR A 223 -11.54 23.78 32.51
CA THR A 223 -12.09 22.81 31.55
C THR A 223 -11.43 23.00 30.19
N ILE A 224 -10.89 21.91 29.64
CA ILE A 224 -10.33 21.83 28.30
C ILE A 224 -11.32 21.07 27.42
N GLY A 225 -11.90 21.73 26.42
CA GLY A 225 -12.84 21.12 25.48
C GLY A 225 -12.18 20.75 24.16
N LEU A 226 -12.60 19.63 23.58
CA LEU A 226 -12.21 19.22 22.24
C LEU A 226 -13.34 19.61 21.26
N PRO A 227 -13.10 20.56 20.32
CA PRO A 227 -14.10 20.90 19.31
C PRO A 227 -14.29 19.74 18.31
N GLU A 228 -15.44 19.69 17.64
CA GLU A 228 -15.73 18.63 16.65
C GLU A 228 -14.69 18.55 15.51
N SER A 229 -14.07 19.67 15.15
CA SER A 229 -12.97 19.70 14.18
C SER A 229 -11.77 18.87 14.64
N GLU A 230 -11.40 18.96 15.91
CA GLU A 230 -10.31 18.18 16.51
C GLU A 230 -10.69 16.70 16.59
N LEU A 231 -11.95 16.38 16.94
CA LEU A 231 -12.43 14.99 16.96
C LEU A 231 -12.34 14.33 15.58
N ASN A 232 -12.79 15.04 14.54
CA ASN A 232 -12.70 14.57 13.16
C ASN A 232 -11.25 14.46 12.67
N GLN A 233 -10.37 15.37 13.10
CA GLN A 233 -8.95 15.32 12.80
C GLN A 233 -8.28 14.10 13.45
N ILE A 234 -8.53 13.84 14.74
CA ILE A 234 -8.01 12.66 15.45
C ILE A 234 -8.44 11.37 14.74
N ALA A 235 -9.71 11.27 14.34
CA ALA A 235 -10.22 10.12 13.60
C ALA A 235 -9.57 9.98 12.22
N GLY A 236 -9.37 11.10 11.50
CA GLY A 236 -8.67 11.12 10.21
C GLY A 236 -7.21 10.70 10.31
N ASP A 237 -6.49 11.24 11.30
CA ASP A 237 -5.07 10.94 11.55
C ASP A 237 -4.87 9.48 11.94
N ALA A 238 -5.79 8.92 12.75
CA ALA A 238 -5.76 7.50 13.10
C ALA A 238 -5.89 6.59 11.87
N ILE A 239 -6.72 6.96 10.89
CA ILE A 239 -6.89 6.21 9.65
C ILE A 239 -5.63 6.30 8.78
N GLU A 240 -5.07 7.49 8.58
CA GLU A 240 -3.85 7.67 7.78
C GLU A 240 -2.64 6.95 8.40
N GLN A 241 -2.54 6.97 9.74
CA GLN A 241 -1.52 6.22 10.46
C GLN A 241 -1.71 4.71 10.28
N ASN A 242 -2.94 4.20 10.43
CA ASN A 242 -3.25 2.79 10.18
C ASN A 242 -2.95 2.39 8.72
N ILE A 243 -3.27 3.23 7.73
CA ILE A 243 -2.91 2.99 6.32
C ILE A 243 -1.40 2.85 6.15
N THR A 244 -0.62 3.73 6.80
CA THR A 244 0.84 3.70 6.75
C THR A 244 1.40 2.42 7.38
N THR A 245 0.86 2.01 8.53
CA THR A 245 1.23 0.76 9.20
C THR A 245 0.87 -0.46 8.34
N LEU A 246 -0.34 -0.49 7.76
CA LEU A 246 -0.77 -1.56 6.86
C LEU A 246 0.13 -1.67 5.63
N ARG A 247 0.53 -0.55 5.03
CA ARG A 247 1.47 -0.54 3.89
C ARG A 247 2.78 -1.21 4.25
N ASN A 248 3.35 -0.88 5.41
CA ASN A 248 4.60 -1.48 5.87
C ASN A 248 4.47 -2.98 6.14
N ARG A 249 3.35 -3.43 6.73
CA ARG A 249 3.08 -4.84 7.01
C ARG A 249 2.86 -5.66 5.75
N ILE A 250 2.10 -5.12 4.80
CA ILE A 250 1.81 -5.83 3.55
C ILE A 250 3.06 -5.92 2.67
N ASN A 251 3.96 -4.94 2.72
CA ASN A 251 5.26 -5.06 2.06
C ASN A 251 6.10 -6.24 2.61
N GLN A 252 5.91 -6.62 3.88
CA GLN A 252 6.59 -7.79 4.47
C GLN A 252 6.00 -9.12 3.99
N LEU A 253 4.73 -9.14 3.57
CA LEU A 253 4.10 -10.31 2.95
C LEU A 253 4.68 -10.62 1.55
N GLY A 254 5.54 -9.76 1.00
CA GLY A 254 6.09 -9.94 -0.35
C GLY A 254 5.07 -9.69 -1.47
N VAL A 255 3.93 -9.09 -1.14
CA VAL A 255 2.87 -8.78 -2.14
C VAL A 255 3.35 -7.67 -3.04
N ALA A 256 3.39 -7.94 -4.34
CA ALA A 256 3.66 -6.91 -5.34
C ALA A 256 2.47 -5.96 -5.43
N GLU A 257 2.69 -4.69 -5.10
CA GLU A 257 1.79 -3.55 -5.36
C GLU A 257 0.38 -3.65 -4.70
N PRO A 258 0.29 -3.65 -3.36
CA PRO A 258 -0.99 -3.65 -2.66
C PRO A 258 -1.73 -2.31 -2.81
N ILE A 259 -3.05 -2.37 -2.96
CA ILE A 259 -3.91 -1.18 -3.00
C ILE A 259 -4.52 -0.98 -1.61
N ILE A 260 -4.07 0.06 -0.91
CA ILE A 260 -4.57 0.42 0.42
C ILE A 260 -5.13 1.83 0.32
N GLN A 261 -6.43 1.98 0.50
CA GLN A 261 -7.14 3.24 0.31
C GLN A 261 -8.18 3.44 1.41
N ARG A 262 -8.37 4.68 1.83
CA ARG A 262 -9.50 5.06 2.69
C ARG A 262 -10.81 4.94 1.92
N GLN A 263 -11.83 4.35 2.54
CA GLN A 263 -13.21 4.32 2.04
C GLN A 263 -14.13 4.98 3.07
N GLY A 264 -14.70 6.13 2.70
CA GLY A 264 -15.56 6.87 3.62
C GLY A 264 -14.81 7.46 4.83
N SER A 265 -15.51 7.64 5.95
CA SER A 265 -14.97 8.30 7.14
C SER A 265 -14.20 7.39 8.07
N ASP A 266 -14.47 6.07 8.08
CA ASP A 266 -13.99 5.11 9.09
C ASP A 266 -13.45 3.78 8.53
N ARG A 267 -13.46 3.58 7.20
CA ARG A 267 -13.03 2.30 6.60
C ARG A 267 -11.76 2.43 5.77
N ILE A 268 -11.03 1.32 5.70
CA ILE A 268 -9.84 1.13 4.87
C ILE A 268 -10.07 -0.08 3.99
N VAL A 269 -9.98 0.11 2.68
CA VAL A 269 -9.99 -0.96 1.68
C VAL A 269 -8.56 -1.42 1.46
N VAL A 270 -8.35 -2.72 1.57
CA VAL A 270 -7.08 -3.39 1.28
C VAL A 270 -7.31 -4.42 0.19
N GLN A 271 -6.58 -4.31 -0.90
CA GLN A 271 -6.57 -5.30 -1.97
C GLN A 271 -5.16 -5.86 -2.11
N LEU A 272 -5.07 -7.19 -2.05
CA LEU A 272 -3.82 -7.92 -2.21
C LEU A 272 -3.94 -8.83 -3.44
N PRO A 273 -3.56 -8.35 -4.63
CA PRO A 273 -3.51 -9.17 -5.82
C PRO A 273 -2.51 -10.33 -5.65
N GLY A 274 -2.84 -11.50 -6.19
CA GLY A 274 -2.00 -12.70 -6.15
C GLY A 274 -1.98 -13.46 -4.82
N VAL A 275 -2.46 -12.87 -3.71
CA VAL A 275 -2.48 -13.53 -2.40
C VAL A 275 -3.56 -14.61 -2.32
N GLN A 276 -3.15 -15.86 -2.15
CA GLN A 276 -4.07 -17.00 -2.10
C GLN A 276 -4.47 -17.38 -0.67
N ASP A 277 -3.59 -17.18 0.31
CA ASP A 277 -3.87 -17.49 1.71
C ASP A 277 -4.50 -16.29 2.43
N THR A 278 -5.82 -16.36 2.59
CA THR A 278 -6.60 -15.28 3.20
C THR A 278 -6.44 -15.26 4.71
N ALA A 279 -6.22 -16.43 5.33
CA ALA A 279 -6.04 -16.56 6.77
C ALA A 279 -4.71 -15.93 7.20
N GLU A 280 -3.64 -16.19 6.44
CA GLU A 280 -2.34 -15.56 6.67
C GLU A 280 -2.38 -14.04 6.42
N ALA A 281 -3.04 -13.60 5.35
CA ALA A 281 -3.23 -12.19 5.08
C ALA A 281 -4.00 -11.49 6.21
N LYS A 282 -5.10 -12.09 6.69
CA LYS A 282 -5.86 -11.60 7.85
C LYS A 282 -5.03 -11.56 9.11
N ARG A 283 -4.25 -12.60 9.38
CA ARG A 283 -3.33 -12.67 10.53
C ARG A 283 -2.38 -11.49 10.53
N MET A 284 -1.72 -11.22 9.41
CA MET A 284 -0.71 -10.16 9.32
C MET A 284 -1.31 -8.74 9.32
N ILE A 285 -2.49 -8.57 8.72
CA ILE A 285 -3.20 -7.27 8.69
C ILE A 285 -3.83 -6.97 10.06
N GLY A 286 -4.52 -7.95 10.65
CA GLY A 286 -5.28 -7.80 11.89
C GLY A 286 -4.45 -7.92 13.17
N ALA A 287 -3.25 -8.51 13.12
CA ALA A 287 -2.43 -8.64 14.32
C ALA A 287 -2.05 -7.27 14.88
N THR A 288 -2.20 -7.04 16.18
CA THR A 288 -1.68 -5.82 16.81
C THR A 288 -0.34 -6.13 17.45
N ALA A 289 0.71 -5.48 16.96
CA ALA A 289 2.05 -5.58 17.50
C ALA A 289 2.32 -4.34 18.37
N THR A 290 2.78 -4.57 19.60
CA THR A 290 3.28 -3.51 20.47
C THR A 290 4.57 -3.95 21.13
N LEU A 291 5.35 -2.97 21.58
CA LEU A 291 6.58 -3.21 22.32
C LEU A 291 6.37 -2.76 23.76
N GLU A 292 6.92 -3.48 24.73
CA GLU A 292 6.84 -3.14 26.14
C GLU A 292 8.22 -3.19 26.78
N TYR A 293 8.58 -2.14 27.49
CA TYR A 293 9.79 -2.08 28.29
C TYR A 293 9.47 -2.56 29.70
N ARG A 294 10.18 -3.59 30.14
CA ARG A 294 9.98 -4.22 31.45
C ARG A 294 11.30 -4.36 32.17
N ALA A 295 11.25 -4.20 33.50
CA ALA A 295 12.40 -4.43 34.36
C ALA A 295 12.70 -5.94 34.40
N VAL A 296 13.98 -6.30 34.35
CA VAL A 296 14.40 -7.68 34.68
C VAL A 296 14.41 -7.83 36.19
N VAL A 297 13.88 -8.94 36.68
CA VAL A 297 13.85 -9.26 38.12
C VAL A 297 15.05 -10.14 38.46
N ASP A 298 15.72 -9.82 39.56
CA ASP A 298 16.84 -10.60 40.06
C ASP A 298 16.38 -12.01 40.48
N GLY A 299 17.02 -13.04 39.93
CA GLY A 299 16.69 -14.44 40.20
C GLY A 299 17.13 -15.36 39.07
N ASN A 300 17.27 -16.65 39.36
CA ASN A 300 17.58 -17.63 38.33
C ASN A 300 16.30 -18.02 37.58
N ALA A 301 16.16 -17.53 36.35
CA ALA A 301 15.01 -17.82 35.50
C ALA A 301 14.87 -19.31 35.17
N TYR A 302 15.97 -20.07 35.12
CA TYR A 302 15.95 -21.52 34.90
C TYR A 302 15.41 -22.28 36.12
N ASP A 303 15.73 -21.81 37.33
CA ASP A 303 15.20 -22.40 38.57
C ASP A 303 13.70 -22.10 38.70
N ALA A 304 13.26 -20.89 38.32
CA ALA A 304 11.84 -20.53 38.34
C ALA A 304 11.01 -21.40 37.37
N VAL A 305 11.55 -21.74 36.19
CA VAL A 305 10.89 -22.63 35.21
C VAL A 305 10.84 -24.07 35.70
N SER A 306 11.93 -24.58 36.29
CA SER A 306 12.01 -25.98 36.74
C SER A 306 11.26 -26.24 38.04
N SER A 307 11.29 -25.30 38.99
CA SER A 307 10.59 -25.41 40.28
C SER A 307 9.13 -24.97 40.24
N GLY A 308 8.74 -24.20 39.20
CA GLY A 308 7.42 -23.56 39.12
C GLY A 308 7.20 -22.41 40.11
N ASN A 309 8.22 -22.05 40.91
CA ASN A 309 8.13 -20.98 41.89
C ASN A 309 8.60 -19.65 41.27
N VAL A 310 7.64 -18.87 40.75
CA VAL A 310 7.89 -17.56 40.16
C VAL A 310 7.58 -16.46 41.19
N PRO A 311 8.48 -15.48 41.42
CA PRO A 311 8.20 -14.36 42.31
C PRO A 311 6.86 -13.67 41.98
N PRO A 312 6.06 -13.23 42.97
CA PRO A 312 4.72 -12.67 42.74
C PRO A 312 4.69 -11.48 41.78
N GLU A 313 5.74 -10.67 41.78
CA GLU A 313 5.95 -9.49 40.93
C GLU A 313 6.47 -9.82 39.52
N ALA A 314 6.94 -11.06 39.28
CA ALA A 314 7.58 -11.48 38.05
C ALA A 314 6.69 -12.40 37.19
N ARG A 315 6.98 -12.43 35.89
CA ARG A 315 6.50 -13.45 34.94
C ARG A 315 7.68 -13.92 34.10
N VAL A 316 7.70 -15.21 33.77
CA VAL A 316 8.70 -15.78 32.86
C VAL A 316 8.34 -15.40 31.43
N TYR A 317 9.32 -14.88 30.71
CA TYR A 317 9.29 -14.69 29.26
C TYR A 317 10.44 -15.46 28.63
N TYR A 318 10.38 -15.67 27.33
CA TYR A 318 11.42 -16.37 26.58
C TYR A 318 12.09 -15.43 25.59
N ARG A 319 13.42 -15.49 25.52
CA ARG A 319 14.20 -14.85 24.47
C ARG A 319 14.06 -15.61 23.16
N ARG A 320 14.24 -14.88 22.06
CA ARG A 320 14.29 -15.44 20.71
C ARG A 320 15.50 -16.35 20.48
N GLU A 321 16.62 -16.03 21.10
CA GLU A 321 17.84 -16.85 21.03
C GLU A 321 17.67 -18.19 21.75
N LEU A 322 18.10 -19.26 21.10
CA LEU A 322 18.18 -20.59 21.71
C LEU A 322 19.42 -20.65 22.61
N GLY A 323 19.23 -21.15 23.83
CA GLY A 323 20.33 -21.41 24.74
C GLY A 323 21.20 -22.59 24.26
N PRO A 324 22.32 -22.86 24.96
CA PRO A 324 23.20 -24.00 24.66
C PRO A 324 22.48 -25.35 24.58
N ASP A 325 21.35 -25.47 25.28
CA ASP A 325 20.53 -26.68 25.37
C ASP A 325 19.50 -26.81 24.22
N GLY A 326 19.53 -25.91 23.22
CA GLY A 326 18.57 -25.89 22.11
C GLY A 326 17.15 -25.48 22.49
N LYS A 327 16.97 -24.89 23.70
CA LYS A 327 15.68 -24.38 24.20
C LYS A 327 15.69 -22.85 24.32
N PRO A 328 14.53 -22.17 24.21
CA PRO A 328 14.45 -20.72 24.39
C PRO A 328 14.94 -20.30 25.78
N VAL A 329 15.77 -19.25 25.85
CA VAL A 329 16.34 -18.78 27.13
C VAL A 329 15.26 -18.06 27.96
N PRO A 330 14.94 -18.53 29.18
CA PRO A 330 13.97 -17.86 30.04
C PRO A 330 14.55 -16.59 30.66
N VAL A 331 13.70 -15.57 30.82
CA VAL A 331 14.01 -14.30 31.48
C VAL A 331 12.86 -13.92 32.40
N LEU A 332 13.16 -13.55 33.65
CA LEU A 332 12.18 -13.07 34.61
C LEU A 332 11.98 -11.57 34.43
N LEU A 333 10.78 -11.16 34.05
CA LEU A 333 10.43 -9.75 33.87
C LEU A 333 9.32 -9.35 34.82
N ASN A 334 9.37 -8.10 35.28
CA ASN A 334 8.35 -7.54 36.13
C ASN A 334 7.01 -7.43 35.39
N LYS A 335 5.90 -7.73 36.08
CA LYS A 335 4.54 -7.60 35.55
C LYS A 335 4.20 -6.15 35.21
N ARG A 336 4.80 -5.17 35.89
CA ARG A 336 4.61 -3.74 35.63
C ARG A 336 5.39 -3.28 34.40
N ILE A 337 4.68 -2.64 33.46
CA ILE A 337 5.27 -2.04 32.26
C ILE A 337 5.82 -0.66 32.60
N ILE A 338 7.03 -0.35 32.13
CA ILE A 338 7.67 0.96 32.29
C ILE A 338 7.10 1.92 31.24
N THR A 339 7.27 1.56 29.96
CA THR A 339 6.71 2.26 28.81
C THR A 339 6.36 1.26 27.72
N SER A 340 5.51 1.66 26.79
CA SER A 340 5.04 0.83 25.68
C SER A 340 5.18 1.57 24.34
N GLY A 341 5.13 0.82 23.24
CA GLY A 341 5.37 1.34 21.89
C GLY A 341 4.36 2.40 21.44
N ASP A 342 3.18 2.45 22.04
CA ASP A 342 2.19 3.53 21.82
C ASP A 342 2.63 4.89 22.40
N GLN A 343 3.60 4.89 23.31
CA GLN A 343 4.21 6.09 23.87
C GLN A 343 5.46 6.53 23.10
N MET A 344 5.80 5.85 21.99
CA MET A 344 6.89 6.27 21.10
C MET A 344 6.44 7.30 20.09
N VAL A 345 7.22 8.36 19.96
CA VAL A 345 7.06 9.41 18.95
C VAL A 345 7.91 9.08 17.72
N THR A 346 9.18 8.73 17.91
CA THR A 346 10.08 8.31 16.83
C THR A 346 11.03 7.20 17.28
N ALA A 347 11.46 6.38 16.32
CA ALA A 347 12.59 5.48 16.48
C ALA A 347 13.40 5.46 15.18
N THR A 348 14.70 5.66 15.26
CA THR A 348 15.56 5.75 14.07
C THR A 348 16.86 5.00 14.33
N ALA A 349 17.27 4.19 13.35
CA ALA A 349 18.62 3.65 13.34
C ALA A 349 19.60 4.83 13.30
N SER A 350 20.54 4.81 14.23
CA SER A 350 21.55 5.83 14.44
C SER A 350 22.88 5.16 14.74
N THR A 351 23.89 5.96 15.01
CA THR A 351 25.20 5.48 15.45
C THR A 351 25.44 5.99 16.88
N ASP A 352 26.04 5.17 17.74
CA ASP A 352 26.40 5.56 19.10
C ASP A 352 27.66 6.46 19.11
N GLN A 353 28.08 6.87 20.31
CA GLN A 353 29.27 7.71 20.49
C GLN A 353 30.59 7.04 20.05
N ASN A 354 30.60 5.72 19.91
CA ASN A 354 31.76 4.92 19.50
C ASN A 354 31.73 4.57 18.01
N GLY A 355 30.74 5.04 17.25
CA GLY A 355 30.58 4.71 15.84
C GLY A 355 29.95 3.34 15.58
N LEU A 356 29.39 2.68 16.60
CA LEU A 356 28.67 1.41 16.47
C LEU A 356 27.17 1.63 16.17
N PRO A 357 26.49 0.71 15.47
CA PRO A 357 25.06 0.81 15.23
C PRO A 357 24.23 0.86 16.52
N ALA A 358 23.22 1.72 16.52
CA ALA A 358 22.32 1.95 17.64
C ALA A 358 20.91 2.32 17.14
N VAL A 359 19.93 2.33 18.04
CA VAL A 359 18.60 2.88 17.75
C VAL A 359 18.29 4.01 18.71
N SER A 360 18.10 5.21 18.17
CA SER A 360 17.62 6.37 18.92
C SER A 360 16.10 6.31 19.02
N VAL A 361 15.59 6.35 20.24
CA VAL A 361 14.16 6.30 20.56
C VAL A 361 13.75 7.61 21.24
N LYS A 362 12.63 8.16 20.79
CA LYS A 362 11.99 9.31 21.40
C LYS A 362 10.59 8.94 21.88
N LEU A 363 10.34 9.13 23.17
CA LEU A 363 9.05 8.91 23.82
C LEU A 363 8.27 10.23 23.92
N ASN A 364 6.96 10.10 24.11
CA ASN A 364 6.10 11.22 24.52
C ASN A 364 6.40 11.62 25.97
N ASN A 365 5.79 12.70 26.47
CA ASN A 365 6.09 13.20 27.81
C ASN A 365 5.81 12.17 28.90
N VAL A 366 4.72 11.42 28.77
CA VAL A 366 4.29 10.40 29.74
C VAL A 366 5.27 9.23 29.81
N GLY A 367 5.59 8.64 28.67
CA GLY A 367 6.56 7.55 28.56
C GLY A 367 7.95 7.99 28.99
N GLY A 368 8.36 9.19 28.59
CA GLY A 368 9.64 9.78 28.98
C GLY A 368 9.77 10.02 30.48
N GLN A 369 8.70 10.46 31.16
CA GLN A 369 8.74 10.58 32.61
C GLN A 369 8.82 9.23 33.30
N ARG A 370 7.98 8.25 32.90
CA ARG A 370 8.03 6.91 33.51
C ARG A 370 9.40 6.26 33.33
N MET A 371 10.02 6.49 32.17
CA MET A 371 11.38 6.06 31.90
C MET A 371 12.39 6.78 32.79
N PHE A 372 12.26 8.09 32.98
CA PHE A 372 13.11 8.89 33.87
C PHE A 372 13.02 8.43 35.33
N ASP A 373 11.80 8.27 35.85
CA ASP A 373 11.55 7.83 37.22
C ASP A 373 12.13 6.43 37.45
N PHE A 374 11.98 5.54 36.47
CA PHE A 374 12.51 4.18 36.55
C PHE A 374 14.04 4.14 36.46
N THR A 375 14.64 4.82 35.48
CA THR A 375 16.10 4.79 35.26
C THR A 375 16.86 5.50 36.37
N SER A 376 16.29 6.55 36.97
CA SER A 376 16.88 7.26 38.11
C SER A 376 17.19 6.35 39.30
N ALA A 377 16.37 5.32 39.53
CA ALA A 377 16.51 4.38 40.65
C ALA A 377 17.17 3.04 40.26
N ASN A 378 17.40 2.79 38.98
CA ASN A 378 17.79 1.46 38.47
C ASN A 378 18.98 1.51 37.48
N VAL A 379 19.87 2.50 37.62
CA VAL A 379 21.13 2.53 36.86
C VAL A 379 21.96 1.26 37.13
N GLY A 380 22.51 0.67 36.07
CA GLY A 380 23.29 -0.56 36.11
C GLY A 380 22.46 -1.85 36.12
N LYS A 381 21.12 -1.76 36.27
CA LYS A 381 20.24 -2.93 36.21
C LYS A 381 19.79 -3.25 34.78
N PRO A 382 19.48 -4.53 34.48
CA PRO A 382 19.00 -4.92 33.16
C PRO A 382 17.52 -4.55 32.94
N MET A 383 17.22 -4.17 31.70
CA MET A 383 15.89 -3.86 31.19
C MET A 383 15.67 -4.64 29.90
N ALA A 384 14.47 -5.19 29.74
CA ALA A 384 14.11 -5.98 28.58
C ALA A 384 13.06 -5.28 27.72
N VAL A 385 13.15 -5.51 26.41
CA VAL A 385 12.13 -5.12 25.44
C VAL A 385 11.37 -6.37 25.03
N VAL A 386 10.07 -6.40 25.34
CA VAL A 386 9.15 -7.49 24.98
C VAL A 386 8.33 -7.08 23.77
N TYR A 387 8.38 -7.91 22.74
CA TYR A 387 7.45 -7.88 21.63
C TYR A 387 6.18 -8.61 22.01
N ILE A 388 5.05 -7.93 21.90
CA ILE A 388 3.73 -8.53 22.10
C ILE A 388 2.97 -8.42 20.80
N GLU A 389 2.60 -9.56 20.25
CA GLU A 389 1.75 -9.69 19.09
C GLU A 389 0.42 -10.33 19.50
N ARG A 390 -0.66 -9.61 19.28
CA ARG A 390 -2.02 -10.10 19.50
C ARG A 390 -2.62 -10.46 18.17
N ILE A 391 -2.80 -11.75 17.94
CA ILE A 391 -3.31 -12.31 16.70
C ILE A 391 -4.80 -12.63 16.90
N PRO A 392 -5.73 -11.93 16.22
CA PRO A 392 -7.13 -12.31 16.26
C PRO A 392 -7.32 -13.67 15.59
N GLN A 393 -8.05 -14.56 16.25
CA GLN A 393 -8.44 -15.87 15.74
C GLN A 393 -9.97 -15.98 15.76
N VAL A 394 -10.52 -16.65 14.76
CA VAL A 394 -11.95 -16.96 14.70
C VAL A 394 -12.06 -18.47 14.81
N ASP A 395 -12.46 -18.93 15.99
CA ASP A 395 -12.69 -20.34 16.26
C ASP A 395 -14.19 -20.62 16.16
N ILE A 396 -14.55 -21.74 15.55
CA ILE A 396 -15.93 -22.21 15.55
C ILE A 396 -16.10 -23.12 16.76
N VAL A 397 -16.78 -22.62 17.79
CA VAL A 397 -17.14 -23.39 18.98
C VAL A 397 -18.66 -23.53 18.97
N ASP A 398 -19.15 -24.77 18.94
CA ASP A 398 -20.59 -25.09 18.93
C ASP A 398 -21.39 -24.44 17.79
N GLY A 399 -20.78 -24.31 16.60
CA GLY A 399 -21.44 -23.73 15.42
C GLY A 399 -21.64 -22.21 15.48
N LYS A 400 -21.07 -21.53 16.49
CA LYS A 400 -21.00 -20.07 16.57
C LYS A 400 -19.55 -19.62 16.42
N GLU A 401 -19.34 -18.57 15.62
CA GLU A 401 -18.04 -17.93 15.50
C GLU A 401 -17.68 -17.24 16.83
N VAL A 402 -16.71 -17.79 17.55
CA VAL A 402 -16.14 -17.18 18.75
C VAL A 402 -14.82 -16.54 18.35
N ARG A 403 -14.75 -15.22 18.52
CA ARG A 403 -13.53 -14.44 18.26
C ARG A 403 -12.63 -14.53 19.49
N THR A 404 -11.48 -15.17 19.35
CA THR A 404 -10.45 -15.27 20.37
C THR A 404 -9.22 -14.46 19.96
N THR A 405 -8.28 -14.23 20.88
CA THR A 405 -7.00 -13.57 20.57
C THR A 405 -5.87 -14.42 21.09
N ARG A 406 -5.00 -14.91 20.21
CA ARG A 406 -3.75 -15.55 20.60
C ARG A 406 -2.71 -14.47 20.84
N VAL A 407 -2.11 -14.47 22.03
CA VAL A 407 -1.04 -13.53 22.39
C VAL A 407 0.29 -14.25 22.28
N LYS A 408 1.17 -13.75 21.42
CA LYS A 408 2.55 -14.20 21.25
C LYS A 408 3.47 -13.15 21.85
N GLU A 409 4.37 -13.57 22.74
CA GLU A 409 5.21 -12.68 23.53
C GLU A 409 6.66 -13.18 23.48
N GLU A 410 7.57 -12.31 23.07
CA GLU A 410 8.98 -12.65 22.90
C GLU A 410 9.88 -11.52 23.40
N VAL A 411 10.94 -11.86 24.13
CA VAL A 411 11.97 -10.87 24.50
C VAL A 411 12.89 -10.67 23.31
N ILE A 412 12.91 -9.45 22.77
CA ILE A 412 13.79 -9.08 21.66
C ILE A 412 15.21 -8.87 22.18
N SER A 413 15.35 -8.09 23.25
CA SER A 413 16.65 -7.67 23.76
C SER A 413 16.59 -7.46 25.27
N VAL A 414 17.72 -7.73 25.93
CA VAL A 414 17.98 -7.41 27.33
C VAL A 414 19.22 -6.53 27.36
N ALA A 415 19.06 -5.29 27.79
CA ALA A 415 20.11 -4.29 27.81
C ALA A 415 20.27 -3.69 29.21
N ASN A 416 21.48 -3.26 29.55
CA ASN A 416 21.75 -2.61 30.83
C ASN A 416 21.47 -1.10 30.74
N ILE A 417 20.93 -0.55 31.84
CA ILE A 417 20.69 0.89 31.96
C ILE A 417 22.03 1.58 32.26
N ASN A 418 22.63 2.21 31.26
CA ASN A 418 23.95 2.86 31.37
C ASN A 418 23.90 4.30 31.92
N GLY A 419 22.71 4.85 32.15
CA GLY A 419 22.55 6.21 32.67
C GLY A 419 21.10 6.54 32.96
N VAL A 420 20.85 7.75 33.45
CA VAL A 420 19.49 8.26 33.69
C VAL A 420 18.99 8.94 32.42
N PHE A 421 17.86 8.48 31.89
CA PHE A 421 17.29 9.00 30.66
C PHE A 421 15.76 9.05 30.74
N GLY A 422 15.17 10.01 30.03
CA GLY A 422 13.73 10.24 30.01
C GLY A 422 13.14 10.07 28.63
N LYS A 423 12.83 11.20 27.98
CA LYS A 423 12.15 11.23 26.66
C LYS A 423 13.03 10.68 25.54
N ASP A 424 14.33 10.93 25.58
CA ASP A 424 15.28 10.54 24.54
C ASP A 424 16.27 9.52 25.13
N PHE A 425 16.40 8.37 24.48
CA PHE A 425 17.39 7.34 24.85
C PHE A 425 17.85 6.54 23.63
N GLN A 426 18.95 5.81 23.78
CA GLN A 426 19.54 5.00 22.72
C GLN A 426 19.66 3.54 23.17
N THR A 427 19.33 2.62 22.28
CA THR A 427 19.65 1.18 22.43
C THR A 427 20.92 0.90 21.63
N THR A 428 22.00 0.49 22.29
CA THR A 428 23.32 0.27 21.71
C THR A 428 23.70 -1.21 21.70
N GLY A 429 24.85 -1.55 21.09
CA GLY A 429 25.35 -2.93 21.05
C GLY A 429 24.65 -3.81 20.01
N LEU A 430 24.08 -3.19 18.97
CA LEU A 430 23.34 -3.86 17.91
C LEU A 430 24.23 -4.00 16.67
N GLU A 431 23.97 -5.03 15.87
CA GLU A 431 24.48 -5.07 14.49
C GLU A 431 23.73 -4.07 13.60
N LYS A 432 24.30 -3.72 12.44
CA LYS A 432 23.68 -2.73 11.54
C LYS A 432 22.31 -3.17 11.05
N THR A 433 22.20 -4.43 10.63
CA THR A 433 20.95 -5.06 10.20
C THR A 433 19.93 -5.11 11.33
N GLU A 434 20.38 -5.47 12.53
CA GLU A 434 19.55 -5.53 13.73
C GLU A 434 19.02 -4.16 14.15
N ALA A 435 19.85 -3.12 14.12
CA ALA A 435 19.45 -1.75 14.42
C ALA A 435 18.39 -1.24 13.43
N ASP A 436 18.56 -1.52 12.13
CA ASP A 436 17.58 -1.16 11.10
C ASP A 436 16.25 -1.92 11.29
N GLU A 437 16.30 -3.20 11.67
CA GLU A 437 15.10 -4.00 11.95
C GLU A 437 14.39 -3.54 13.22
N LEU A 438 15.12 -3.33 14.31
CA LEU A 438 14.58 -2.83 15.57
C LEU A 438 13.96 -1.44 15.38
N ALA A 439 14.64 -0.53 14.68
CA ALA A 439 14.10 0.79 14.38
C ALA A 439 12.81 0.71 13.55
N LYS A 440 12.75 -0.20 12.56
CA LYS A 440 11.53 -0.46 11.78
C LYS A 440 10.41 -1.02 12.65
N LEU A 441 10.71 -1.93 13.57
CA LEU A 441 9.71 -2.51 14.50
C LEU A 441 9.15 -1.45 15.45
N LEU A 442 10.03 -0.62 16.01
CA LEU A 442 9.67 0.49 16.88
C LEU A 442 8.84 1.55 16.12
N ARG A 443 9.20 1.85 14.86
CA ARG A 443 8.45 2.77 13.97
C ARG A 443 7.15 2.22 13.43
N ALA A 444 7.07 0.92 13.18
CA ALA A 444 5.86 0.30 12.65
C ALA A 444 4.66 0.59 13.55
N GLY A 445 4.95 0.84 14.84
CA GLY A 445 4.00 1.32 15.83
C GLY A 445 2.94 0.27 16.14
N SER A 446 2.30 0.43 17.30
CA SER A 446 0.96 -0.13 17.44
C SER A 446 0.04 0.55 16.43
N LEU A 447 -0.96 -0.16 15.88
CA LEU A 447 -2.06 0.49 15.17
C LEU A 447 -2.57 1.67 16.01
N ALA A 448 -2.90 2.79 15.36
CA ALA A 448 -3.43 3.97 16.03
C ALA A 448 -4.72 3.61 16.80
N ALA A 449 -5.55 2.78 16.17
CA ALA A 449 -6.70 2.13 16.77
C ALA A 449 -6.90 0.71 16.20
N PRO A 450 -7.53 -0.20 16.97
CA PRO A 450 -7.96 -1.51 16.48
C PRO A 450 -8.82 -1.39 15.22
N MET A 451 -8.80 -2.44 14.40
CA MET A 451 -9.60 -2.52 13.19
C MET A 451 -10.30 -3.87 13.12
N ASP A 452 -11.54 -3.85 12.67
CA ASP A 452 -12.34 -5.06 12.44
C ASP A 452 -12.55 -5.28 10.94
N PHE A 453 -12.55 -6.54 10.52
CA PHE A 453 -12.91 -6.91 9.15
C PHE A 453 -14.44 -6.87 9.00
N VAL A 454 -14.93 -5.99 8.12
CA VAL A 454 -16.37 -5.82 7.83
C VAL A 454 -16.79 -6.56 6.58
N GLU A 455 -15.94 -6.56 5.55
CA GLU A 455 -16.18 -7.28 4.30
C GLU A 455 -14.91 -8.03 3.88
N GLU A 456 -15.11 -9.24 3.36
CA GLU A 456 -14.08 -10.04 2.72
C GLU A 456 -14.61 -10.58 1.39
N ARG A 457 -13.81 -10.42 0.34
CA ARG A 457 -14.05 -11.05 -0.96
C ARG A 457 -12.77 -11.68 -1.45
N ILE A 458 -12.89 -12.92 -1.91
CA ILE A 458 -11.76 -13.72 -2.37
C ILE A 458 -12.02 -14.07 -3.83
N VAL A 459 -11.01 -13.86 -4.67
CA VAL A 459 -11.04 -14.25 -6.09
C VAL A 459 -9.94 -15.27 -6.33
N GLY A 460 -10.31 -16.47 -6.76
CA GLY A 460 -9.35 -17.52 -7.08
C GLY A 460 -8.48 -17.17 -8.30
N PRO A 461 -7.18 -17.53 -8.32
CA PRO A 461 -6.30 -17.30 -9.47
C PRO A 461 -6.78 -17.97 -10.77
N SER A 462 -7.47 -19.11 -10.68
CA SER A 462 -8.05 -19.81 -11.83
C SER A 462 -9.13 -18.98 -12.52
N LEU A 463 -10.04 -18.37 -11.74
CA LEU A 463 -11.06 -17.44 -12.24
C LEU A 463 -10.40 -16.19 -12.83
N GLY A 464 -9.36 -15.66 -12.19
CA GLY A 464 -8.59 -14.53 -12.73
C GLY A 464 -7.97 -14.82 -14.10
N LYS A 465 -7.30 -15.97 -14.25
CA LYS A 465 -6.72 -16.42 -15.52
C LYS A 465 -7.79 -16.58 -16.61
N GLU A 466 -8.91 -17.22 -16.29
CA GLU A 466 -10.02 -17.39 -17.23
C GLU A 466 -10.62 -16.05 -17.66
N ASN A 467 -10.78 -15.10 -16.72
CA ASN A 467 -11.23 -13.74 -17.00
C ASN A 467 -10.26 -12.99 -17.94
N VAL A 468 -8.95 -13.13 -17.72
CA VAL A 468 -7.93 -12.55 -18.61
C VAL A 468 -8.02 -13.14 -20.01
N GLU A 469 -8.11 -14.46 -20.13
CA GLU A 469 -8.19 -15.15 -21.43
C GLU A 469 -9.44 -14.70 -22.20
N ARG A 470 -10.61 -14.78 -21.57
CA ARG A 470 -11.88 -14.34 -22.16
C ARG A 470 -11.87 -12.86 -22.53
N GLY A 471 -11.30 -12.01 -21.66
CA GLY A 471 -11.18 -10.57 -21.88
C GLY A 471 -10.29 -10.23 -23.08
N VAL A 472 -9.11 -10.84 -23.17
CA VAL A 472 -8.19 -10.68 -24.31
C VAL A 472 -8.84 -11.18 -25.59
N THR A 473 -9.44 -12.38 -25.58
CA THR A 473 -10.13 -12.94 -26.76
C THR A 473 -11.27 -12.04 -27.24
N ALA A 474 -12.06 -11.46 -26.31
CA ALA A 474 -13.13 -10.53 -26.67
C ALA A 474 -12.60 -9.24 -27.33
N VAL A 475 -11.54 -8.64 -26.76
CA VAL A 475 -10.90 -7.44 -27.35
C VAL A 475 -10.30 -7.75 -28.72
N VAL A 476 -9.65 -8.91 -28.89
CA VAL A 476 -9.10 -9.35 -30.17
C VAL A 476 -10.20 -9.54 -31.21
N TYR A 477 -11.30 -10.22 -30.87
CA TYR A 477 -12.42 -10.36 -31.81
C TYR A 477 -13.03 -9.01 -32.17
N ALA A 478 -13.31 -8.14 -31.19
CA ALA A 478 -13.82 -6.80 -31.46
C ALA A 478 -12.90 -6.04 -32.43
N PHE A 479 -11.59 -6.06 -32.17
CA PHE A 479 -10.59 -5.41 -33.01
C PHE A 479 -10.53 -5.98 -34.44
N VAL A 480 -10.49 -7.31 -34.59
CA VAL A 480 -10.43 -7.98 -35.90
C VAL A 480 -11.70 -7.72 -36.70
N PHE A 481 -12.88 -7.83 -36.09
CA PHE A 481 -14.15 -7.52 -36.76
C PHE A 481 -14.21 -6.08 -37.23
N THR A 482 -13.78 -5.13 -36.39
CA THR A 482 -13.66 -3.73 -36.78
C THR A 482 -12.69 -3.56 -37.96
N LEU A 483 -11.49 -4.14 -37.91
CA LEU A 483 -10.51 -4.00 -38.99
C LEU A 483 -11.04 -4.54 -40.32
N VAL A 484 -11.66 -5.72 -40.30
CA VAL A 484 -12.25 -6.35 -41.49
C VAL A 484 -13.40 -5.50 -42.05
N PHE A 485 -14.32 -5.06 -41.19
CA PHE A 485 -15.44 -4.21 -41.61
C PHE A 485 -14.96 -2.92 -42.29
N PHE A 486 -14.01 -2.21 -41.67
CA PHE A 486 -13.47 -0.97 -42.22
C PHE A 486 -12.72 -1.21 -43.52
N SER A 487 -11.94 -2.28 -43.61
CA SER A 487 -11.20 -2.65 -44.82
C SER A 487 -12.14 -2.95 -46.00
N ILE A 488 -13.29 -3.60 -45.74
CA ILE A 488 -14.29 -3.89 -46.77
C ILE A 488 -15.06 -2.62 -47.15
N TYR A 489 -15.56 -1.87 -46.18
CA TYR A 489 -16.48 -0.75 -46.41
C TYR A 489 -15.77 0.52 -46.92
N TYR A 490 -14.59 0.85 -46.38
CA TYR A 490 -13.81 2.06 -46.72
C TYR A 490 -12.57 1.78 -47.58
N ARG A 491 -12.33 0.52 -47.99
CA ARG A 491 -11.20 0.11 -48.85
C ARG A 491 -9.85 0.64 -48.33
N MET A 492 -9.18 1.52 -49.08
CA MET A 492 -7.86 2.05 -48.72
C MET A 492 -7.91 2.97 -47.50
N PHE A 493 -9.00 3.73 -47.32
CA PHE A 493 -9.19 4.49 -46.08
C PHE A 493 -9.46 3.58 -44.89
N GLY A 494 -10.09 2.43 -45.13
CA GLY A 494 -10.23 1.36 -44.14
C GLY A 494 -8.89 0.88 -43.59
N VAL A 495 -7.89 0.68 -44.46
CA VAL A 495 -6.53 0.29 -44.05
C VAL A 495 -5.83 1.39 -43.25
N ILE A 496 -5.99 2.66 -43.65
CA ILE A 496 -5.45 3.81 -42.90
C ILE A 496 -6.06 3.85 -41.49
N THR A 497 -7.38 3.68 -41.38
CA THR A 497 -8.09 3.59 -40.11
C THR A 497 -7.61 2.39 -39.29
N GLY A 498 -7.40 1.22 -39.90
CA GLY A 498 -6.86 0.03 -39.23
C GLY A 498 -5.48 0.25 -38.62
N ILE A 499 -4.57 0.91 -39.35
CA ILE A 499 -3.23 1.26 -38.83
C ILE A 499 -3.35 2.27 -37.68
N ALA A 500 -4.21 3.28 -37.81
CA ALA A 500 -4.43 4.26 -36.75
C ALA A 500 -4.99 3.61 -35.47
N LEU A 501 -5.90 2.65 -35.60
CA LEU A 501 -6.45 1.88 -34.48
C LEU A 501 -5.40 0.97 -33.81
N LEU A 502 -4.50 0.35 -34.58
CA LEU A 502 -3.40 -0.43 -34.02
C LEU A 502 -2.46 0.44 -33.19
N LEU A 503 -2.10 1.62 -33.71
CA LEU A 503 -1.28 2.59 -32.99
C LEU A 503 -1.99 3.15 -31.77
N ASN A 504 -3.32 3.28 -31.81
CA ASN A 504 -4.12 3.68 -30.66
C ASN A 504 -3.99 2.63 -29.55
N LEU A 505 -4.23 1.34 -29.84
CA LEU A 505 -4.08 0.27 -28.86
C LEU A 505 -2.66 0.23 -28.27
N LEU A 506 -1.63 0.41 -29.10
CA LEU A 506 -0.23 0.47 -28.66
C LEU A 506 0.00 1.62 -27.67
N ILE A 507 -0.51 2.83 -27.97
CA ILE A 507 -0.40 3.99 -27.09
C ILE A 507 -1.12 3.73 -25.77
N VAL A 508 -2.33 3.17 -25.79
CA VAL A 508 -3.09 2.89 -24.57
C VAL A 508 -2.34 1.92 -23.67
N VAL A 509 -1.82 0.82 -24.21
CA VAL A 509 -1.03 -0.16 -23.44
C VAL A 509 0.25 0.48 -22.87
N ALA A 510 0.93 1.30 -23.65
CA ALA A 510 2.15 1.99 -23.20
C ALA A 510 1.88 2.99 -22.07
N VAL A 511 0.81 3.79 -22.18
CA VAL A 511 0.41 4.76 -21.16
C VAL A 511 -0.01 4.04 -19.88
N MET A 512 -0.79 2.97 -19.99
CA MET A 512 -1.18 2.13 -18.85
C MET A 512 0.04 1.57 -18.09
N SER A 513 1.04 1.07 -18.83
CA SER A 513 2.31 0.58 -18.29
C SER A 513 3.12 1.70 -17.61
N LEU A 514 3.26 2.86 -18.26
CA LEU A 514 4.05 3.99 -17.75
C LEU A 514 3.51 4.55 -16.44
N PHE A 515 2.18 4.69 -16.32
CA PHE A 515 1.54 5.23 -15.12
C PHE A 515 1.26 4.17 -14.04
N GLY A 516 1.58 2.90 -14.28
CA GLY A 516 1.29 1.80 -13.36
C GLY A 516 -0.20 1.65 -13.06
N ALA A 517 -1.06 2.02 -14.02
CA ALA A 517 -2.50 1.96 -13.82
C ALA A 517 -2.97 0.49 -13.81
N THR A 518 -3.85 0.17 -12.87
CA THR A 518 -4.35 -1.20 -12.68
C THR A 518 -5.38 -1.57 -13.75
N MET A 519 -5.09 -2.62 -14.50
CA MET A 519 -6.01 -3.24 -15.44
C MET A 519 -6.97 -4.17 -14.72
N THR A 520 -8.27 -3.95 -14.87
CA THR A 520 -9.33 -4.79 -14.26
C THR A 520 -10.17 -5.48 -15.34
N LEU A 521 -11.07 -6.38 -14.95
CA LEU A 521 -12.02 -6.97 -15.90
C LEU A 521 -12.91 -5.89 -16.55
N PRO A 522 -13.50 -4.93 -15.79
CA PRO A 522 -14.11 -3.74 -16.38
C PRO A 522 -13.13 -2.94 -17.26
N GLY A 523 -11.84 -2.86 -16.90
CA GLY A 523 -10.82 -2.24 -17.76
C GLY A 523 -10.76 -2.85 -19.18
N PHE A 524 -10.91 -4.17 -19.33
CA PHE A 524 -11.01 -4.80 -20.66
C PHE A 524 -12.26 -4.36 -21.43
N ALA A 525 -13.40 -4.21 -20.73
CA ALA A 525 -14.60 -3.64 -21.32
C ALA A 525 -14.38 -2.16 -21.72
N GLY A 526 -13.61 -1.40 -20.92
CA GLY A 526 -13.19 -0.04 -21.23
C GLY A 526 -12.31 0.04 -22.48
N LEU A 527 -11.36 -0.89 -22.65
CA LEU A 527 -10.58 -1.01 -23.89
C LEU A 527 -11.46 -1.34 -25.10
N ALA A 528 -12.38 -2.30 -24.96
CA ALA A 528 -13.31 -2.65 -26.04
C ALA A 528 -14.23 -1.47 -26.41
N LEU A 529 -14.74 -0.75 -25.41
CA LEU A 529 -15.52 0.48 -25.61
C LEU A 529 -14.68 1.56 -26.29
N SER A 530 -13.42 1.73 -25.86
CA SER A 530 -12.50 2.66 -26.48
C SER A 530 -12.29 2.35 -27.95
N ILE A 531 -12.17 1.06 -28.35
CA ILE A 531 -12.08 0.70 -29.77
C ILE A 531 -13.32 1.20 -30.53
N GLY A 532 -14.53 1.00 -29.99
CA GLY A 532 -15.77 1.51 -30.57
C GLY A 532 -15.79 3.03 -30.72
N LEU A 533 -15.50 3.77 -29.64
CA LEU A 533 -15.43 5.24 -29.67
C LEU A 533 -14.33 5.75 -30.61
N SER A 534 -13.23 5.00 -30.75
CA SER A 534 -12.11 5.39 -31.62
C SER A 534 -12.43 5.24 -33.10
N VAL A 535 -13.34 4.33 -33.41
CA VAL A 535 -13.81 4.11 -34.76
C VAL A 535 -14.69 5.28 -35.23
N ASP A 536 -15.54 5.83 -34.36
CA ASP A 536 -16.47 6.92 -34.70
C ASP A 536 -15.74 8.14 -35.26
N ALA A 537 -14.60 8.51 -34.66
CA ALA A 537 -13.78 9.62 -35.15
C ALA A 537 -13.31 9.38 -36.60
N ASN A 538 -12.91 8.14 -36.92
CA ASN A 538 -12.47 7.76 -38.26
C ASN A 538 -13.64 7.67 -39.25
N VAL A 539 -14.83 7.24 -38.81
CA VAL A 539 -16.06 7.24 -39.62
C VAL A 539 -16.45 8.66 -40.01
N LEU A 540 -16.48 9.59 -39.04
CA LEU A 540 -16.78 11.00 -39.28
C LEU A 540 -15.86 11.62 -40.35
N ILE A 541 -14.56 11.34 -40.27
CA ILE A 541 -13.58 11.80 -41.25
C ILE A 541 -13.87 11.20 -42.62
N ASN A 542 -14.05 9.88 -42.69
CA ASN A 542 -14.24 9.19 -43.97
C ASN A 542 -15.54 9.60 -44.67
N GLU A 543 -16.64 9.73 -43.93
CA GLU A 543 -17.91 10.20 -44.48
C GLU A 543 -17.84 11.67 -44.89
N ARG A 544 -17.16 12.52 -44.12
CA ARG A 544 -16.97 13.93 -44.53
C ARG A 544 -16.17 14.03 -45.82
N ILE A 545 -15.14 13.20 -46.00
CA ILE A 545 -14.39 13.13 -47.26
C ILE A 545 -15.29 12.64 -48.41
N ARG A 546 -16.14 11.62 -48.19
CA ARG A 546 -17.10 11.15 -49.20
C ARG A 546 -18.10 12.23 -49.59
N GLU A 547 -18.59 13.01 -48.63
CA GLU A 547 -19.52 14.11 -48.87
C GLU A 547 -18.88 15.19 -49.74
N GLU A 548 -17.66 15.62 -49.42
CA GLU A 548 -16.91 16.60 -50.23
C GLU A 548 -16.61 16.08 -51.65
N LEU A 549 -16.30 14.78 -51.78
CA LEU A 549 -16.13 14.13 -53.09
C LEU A 549 -17.43 14.11 -53.91
N ARG A 550 -18.57 13.84 -53.28
CA ARG A 550 -19.91 13.88 -53.92
C ARG A 550 -20.30 15.30 -54.33
N ALA A 551 -19.86 16.30 -53.58
CA ALA A 551 -20.01 17.72 -53.92
C ALA A 551 -19.09 18.17 -55.08
N GLY A 552 -18.27 17.27 -55.65
CA GLY A 552 -17.40 17.56 -56.79
C GLY A 552 -16.07 18.23 -56.42
N VAL A 553 -15.73 18.32 -55.13
CA VAL A 553 -14.47 18.90 -54.68
C VAL A 553 -13.30 18.02 -55.13
N PRO A 554 -12.20 18.59 -55.65
CA PRO A 554 -11.04 17.81 -56.07
C PRO A 554 -10.52 16.90 -54.94
N PRO A 555 -10.14 15.64 -55.23
CA PRO A 555 -9.77 14.64 -54.22
C PRO A 555 -8.80 15.09 -53.14
N LYS A 556 -7.77 15.87 -53.50
CA LYS A 556 -6.77 16.36 -52.54
C LYS A 556 -7.35 17.40 -51.58
N THR A 557 -8.24 18.25 -52.08
CA THR A 557 -8.92 19.30 -51.32
C THR A 557 -10.03 18.69 -50.45
N ALA A 558 -10.76 17.70 -50.96
CA ALA A 558 -11.73 16.92 -50.19
C ALA A 558 -11.10 16.25 -48.96
N ILE A 559 -9.92 15.64 -49.10
CA ILE A 559 -9.20 15.06 -47.95
C ILE A 559 -8.83 16.14 -46.93
N ALA A 560 -8.23 17.25 -47.38
CA ALA A 560 -7.82 18.33 -46.47
C ALA A 560 -9.03 18.94 -45.73
N SER A 561 -10.11 19.22 -46.47
CA SER A 561 -11.34 19.79 -45.92
C SER A 561 -12.06 18.82 -44.98
N GLY A 562 -12.06 17.52 -45.30
CA GLY A 562 -12.62 16.48 -44.45
C GLY A 562 -11.97 16.44 -43.06
N TYR A 563 -10.63 16.44 -43.00
CA TYR A 563 -9.91 16.48 -41.72
C TYR A 563 -10.08 17.80 -40.96
N GLU A 564 -10.14 18.93 -41.67
CA GLU A 564 -10.31 20.25 -41.05
C GLU A 564 -11.70 20.43 -40.44
N LYS A 565 -12.76 20.04 -41.18
CA LYS A 565 -14.15 20.17 -40.73
C LYS A 565 -14.54 19.12 -39.69
N ALA A 566 -14.05 17.89 -39.80
CA ALA A 566 -14.38 16.83 -38.85
C ALA A 566 -13.67 17.01 -37.49
N GLY A 567 -12.52 17.68 -37.45
CA GLY A 567 -11.71 17.82 -36.23
C GLY A 567 -12.46 18.44 -35.04
N GLY A 568 -13.27 19.48 -35.28
CA GLY A 568 -14.08 20.12 -34.23
C GLY A 568 -15.12 19.16 -33.65
N THR A 569 -15.90 18.52 -34.52
CA THR A 569 -16.93 17.55 -34.12
C THR A 569 -16.35 16.35 -33.35
N ILE A 570 -15.17 15.88 -33.76
CA ILE A 570 -14.47 14.79 -33.06
C ILE A 570 -14.03 15.22 -31.66
N LEU A 571 -13.53 16.46 -31.52
CA LEU A 571 -13.14 16.99 -30.23
C LEU A 571 -14.35 17.12 -29.30
N ASP A 572 -15.45 17.68 -29.80
CA ASP A 572 -16.69 17.87 -29.03
C ASP A 572 -17.27 16.53 -28.56
N ALA A 573 -17.35 15.54 -29.45
CA ALA A 573 -17.85 14.20 -29.12
C ALA A 573 -16.98 13.51 -28.06
N ASN A 574 -15.66 13.52 -28.22
CA ASN A 574 -14.74 12.88 -27.29
C ASN A 574 -14.64 13.62 -25.95
N LEU A 575 -14.81 14.94 -25.92
CA LEU A 575 -14.81 15.72 -24.69
C LEU A 575 -15.92 15.26 -23.74
N THR A 576 -17.11 14.93 -24.25
CA THR A 576 -18.18 14.39 -23.40
C THR A 576 -17.80 13.06 -22.74
N GLY A 577 -17.14 12.17 -23.48
CA GLY A 577 -16.63 10.90 -22.95
C GLY A 577 -15.52 11.10 -21.92
N ILE A 578 -14.62 12.08 -22.13
CA ILE A 578 -13.60 12.45 -21.15
C ILE A 578 -14.24 12.98 -19.87
N ILE A 579 -15.26 13.85 -19.96
CA ILE A 579 -15.97 14.38 -18.78
C ILE A 579 -16.61 13.24 -17.98
N ALA A 580 -17.29 12.31 -18.66
CA ALA A 580 -17.86 11.13 -18.00
C ALA A 580 -16.77 10.25 -17.34
N GLY A 581 -15.65 10.05 -18.03
CA GLY A 581 -14.51 9.30 -17.48
C GLY A 581 -13.87 9.96 -16.27
N VAL A 582 -13.70 11.28 -16.29
CA VAL A 582 -13.18 12.04 -15.14
C VAL A 582 -14.14 11.97 -13.96
N ALA A 583 -15.45 12.08 -14.19
CA ALA A 583 -16.45 11.90 -13.14
C ALA A 583 -16.40 10.48 -12.53
N LEU A 584 -16.31 9.44 -13.37
CA LEU A 584 -16.13 8.06 -12.91
C LEU A 584 -14.80 7.85 -12.17
N MET A 585 -13.75 8.57 -12.53
CA MET A 585 -12.46 8.48 -11.83
C MET A 585 -12.49 9.17 -10.46
N ALA A 586 -13.25 10.26 -10.34
CA ALA A 586 -13.39 11.03 -9.10
C ALA A 586 -14.31 10.34 -8.09
N PHE A 587 -15.42 9.75 -8.55
CA PHE A 587 -16.45 9.17 -7.70
C PHE A 587 -16.51 7.64 -7.71
N GLY A 588 -15.89 6.99 -8.71
CA GLY A 588 -15.88 5.54 -8.83
C GLY A 588 -14.90 4.88 -7.87
N THR A 589 -15.28 3.70 -7.37
CA THR A 589 -14.46 2.90 -6.45
C THR A 589 -13.92 1.65 -7.15
N GLY A 590 -12.71 1.24 -6.76
CA GLY A 590 -12.08 -0.03 -7.19
C GLY A 590 -12.13 -0.26 -8.71
N PRO A 591 -12.84 -1.28 -9.21
CA PRO A 591 -12.85 -1.63 -10.64
C PRO A 591 -13.40 -0.54 -11.58
N LEU A 592 -14.33 0.31 -11.13
CA LEU A 592 -14.89 1.40 -11.94
C LEU A 592 -13.85 2.47 -12.27
N LYS A 593 -12.90 2.70 -11.35
CA LYS A 593 -11.78 3.62 -11.58
C LYS A 593 -10.84 3.10 -12.66
N GLY A 594 -10.58 1.79 -12.69
CA GLY A 594 -9.80 1.14 -13.76
C GLY A 594 -10.49 1.23 -15.13
N PHE A 595 -11.80 1.02 -15.19
CA PHE A 595 -12.59 1.28 -16.41
C PHE A 595 -12.51 2.74 -16.86
N ALA A 596 -12.64 3.69 -15.94
CA ALA A 596 -12.56 5.11 -16.25
C ALA A 596 -11.19 5.52 -16.80
N ILE A 597 -10.10 5.05 -16.19
CA ILE A 597 -8.72 5.34 -16.62
C ILE A 597 -8.48 4.82 -18.04
N THR A 598 -8.82 3.56 -18.30
CA THR A 598 -8.66 2.94 -19.63
C THR A 598 -9.48 3.66 -20.70
N MET A 599 -10.71 4.06 -20.38
CA MET A 599 -11.57 4.82 -21.28
C MET A 599 -10.99 6.21 -21.60
N VAL A 600 -10.57 6.99 -20.60
CA VAL A 600 -10.01 8.34 -20.80
C VAL A 600 -8.72 8.29 -21.61
N ILE A 601 -7.80 7.39 -21.27
CA ILE A 601 -6.55 7.20 -22.02
C ILE A 601 -6.85 6.79 -23.46
N GLY A 602 -7.79 5.86 -23.63
CA GLY A 602 -8.26 5.40 -24.94
C GLY A 602 -8.82 6.51 -25.81
N ILE A 603 -9.65 7.40 -25.25
CA ILE A 603 -10.21 8.55 -25.96
C ILE A 603 -9.10 9.54 -26.36
N LEU A 604 -8.16 9.86 -25.46
CA LEU A 604 -7.06 10.78 -25.77
C LEU A 604 -6.13 10.23 -26.86
N ALA A 605 -5.77 8.95 -26.76
CA ALA A 605 -4.96 8.27 -27.76
C ALA A 605 -5.69 8.17 -29.11
N SER A 606 -7.00 7.92 -29.10
CA SER A 606 -7.86 7.96 -30.27
C SER A 606 -7.85 9.33 -30.96
N MET A 607 -8.05 10.42 -30.23
CA MET A 607 -8.03 11.76 -30.80
C MET A 607 -6.69 12.06 -31.50
N PHE A 608 -5.57 11.68 -30.87
CA PHE A 608 -4.25 11.84 -31.46
C PHE A 608 -4.10 11.02 -32.75
N THR A 609 -4.45 9.73 -32.71
CA THR A 609 -4.31 8.84 -33.86
C THR A 609 -5.26 9.19 -35.00
N ALA A 610 -6.53 9.49 -34.71
CA ALA A 610 -7.57 9.81 -35.68
C ALA A 610 -7.40 11.19 -36.34
N ILE A 611 -6.80 12.19 -35.68
CA ILE A 611 -6.63 13.53 -36.27
C ILE A 611 -5.23 13.70 -36.88
N THR A 612 -4.20 13.17 -36.22
CA THR A 612 -2.80 13.43 -36.58
C THR A 612 -2.22 12.30 -37.42
N VAL A 613 -2.36 11.04 -36.97
CA VAL A 613 -1.70 9.89 -37.60
C VAL A 613 -2.41 9.48 -38.89
N SER A 614 -3.73 9.34 -38.87
CA SER A 614 -4.53 9.02 -40.06
C SER A 614 -4.34 10.05 -41.18
N ARG A 615 -4.30 11.35 -40.83
CA ARG A 615 -4.02 12.46 -41.77
C ARG A 615 -2.62 12.35 -42.34
N ALA A 616 -1.62 12.07 -41.50
CA ALA A 616 -0.24 11.87 -41.95
C ALA A 616 -0.13 10.71 -42.95
N LEU A 617 -0.78 9.57 -42.65
CA LEU A 617 -0.82 8.41 -43.53
C LEU A 617 -1.56 8.70 -44.84
N ALA A 618 -2.71 9.38 -44.79
CA ALA A 618 -3.45 9.79 -45.97
C ALA A 618 -2.63 10.73 -46.87
N VAL A 619 -1.92 11.69 -46.29
CA VAL A 619 -1.00 12.60 -47.00
C VAL A 619 0.19 11.82 -47.59
N LEU A 620 0.75 10.86 -46.87
CA LEU A 620 1.87 10.05 -47.37
C LEU A 620 1.48 9.21 -48.59
N ILE A 621 0.29 8.60 -48.57
CA ILE A 621 -0.22 7.72 -49.63
C ILE A 621 -0.71 8.53 -50.85
N TYR A 622 -1.50 9.57 -50.63
CA TYR A 622 -2.18 10.32 -51.70
C TYR A 622 -1.47 11.63 -52.10
N GLY A 623 -0.58 12.16 -51.27
CA GLY A 623 0.15 13.40 -51.53
C GLY A 623 1.06 13.32 -52.77
N ARG A 624 1.72 12.17 -52.97
CA ARG A 624 2.68 11.95 -54.07
C ARG A 624 2.05 11.75 -55.46
N ARG A 625 0.74 11.47 -55.56
CA ARG A 625 0.07 11.25 -56.85
C ARG A 625 -0.32 12.59 -57.50
N LYS A 626 0.31 12.95 -58.63
CA LYS A 626 0.10 14.25 -59.30
C LYS A 626 -1.29 14.42 -59.94
N LYS A 627 -1.97 13.34 -60.34
CA LYS A 627 -3.32 13.35 -60.95
C LYS A 627 -4.23 12.28 -60.33
N LEU A 628 -4.72 12.52 -59.12
CA LEU A 628 -5.73 11.66 -58.48
C LEU A 628 -7.10 11.94 -59.10
N LYS A 629 -7.62 11.00 -59.90
CA LYS A 629 -8.96 11.07 -60.49
C LYS A 629 -10.05 10.47 -59.59
N SER A 630 -9.69 9.53 -58.73
CA SER A 630 -10.59 8.89 -57.78
C SER A 630 -9.84 8.50 -56.51
N VAL A 631 -10.57 8.37 -55.41
CA VAL A 631 -10.05 7.87 -54.15
C VAL A 631 -10.82 6.60 -53.78
N ALA A 632 -10.12 5.56 -53.35
CA ALA A 632 -10.74 4.34 -52.87
C ALA A 632 -11.19 4.57 -51.42
N ILE A 633 -12.39 5.13 -51.29
CA ILE A 633 -13.09 5.38 -50.03
C ILE A 633 -14.47 4.77 -50.04
#